data_AF-A0A7Z2XE23-F1
#
_entry.id   AF-A0A7Z2XE23-F1
#
_cell.length_a   1.000
_cell.length_b   1.000
_cell.length_c   1.000
_cell.angle_alpha   90.00
_cell.angle_beta   90.00
_cell.angle_gamma   90.00
#
_symmetry.space_group_name_H-M   'P 1'
#
loop_
_entity.id
_entity.type
_entity.pdbx_description
1 polymer ?
#
loop_
_entity_poly.entity_id
_entity_poly.type
_entity_poly.pdbx_seq_one_letter_code
_entity_poly.pdbx_strand_id
1 'polypeptide(L)' 'MSLTKPNQQLRRDLKDIAFNLEQSCIDLVKLAEKLSDADAIALMGLVGTLYEEADRLVVCADEVKAGRIKRAAE' A
#
# COMPACT_ATOMS: atom_id res chain seq x y z
N MET A 1 5.53 -22.08 16.13
CA MET A 1 4.86 -20.97 16.86
C MET A 1 3.67 -20.53 16.02
N SER A 2 2.46 -20.90 16.44
CA SER A 2 1.22 -20.71 15.71
C SER A 2 0.93 -19.22 15.53
N LEU A 3 0.77 -18.77 14.28
CA LEU A 3 0.27 -17.43 13.96
C LEU A 3 -1.12 -17.31 14.61
N THR A 4 -1.22 -16.63 15.74
CA THR A 4 -2.49 -16.30 16.38
C THR A 4 -3.38 -15.65 15.33
N LYS A 5 -4.64 -16.11 15.14
CA LYS A 5 -5.66 -15.55 14.23
C LYS A 5 -5.55 -14.01 13.99
N PRO A 6 -5.35 -13.14 15.01
CA PRO A 6 -5.15 -11.70 14.80
C PRO A 6 -3.97 -11.32 13.87
N ASN A 7 -2.86 -12.07 13.86
CA ASN A 7 -1.74 -11.83 12.93
C ASN A 7 -2.09 -12.20 11.48
N GLN A 8 -2.95 -13.21 11.28
CA GLN A 8 -3.42 -13.57 9.95
C GLN A 8 -4.39 -12.52 9.40
N GLN A 9 -5.28 -12.02 10.26
CA GLN A 9 -6.21 -10.95 9.90
C GLN A 9 -5.45 -9.66 9.58
N LEU A 10 -4.51 -9.24 10.43
CA LEU A 10 -3.68 -8.05 10.19
C LEU A 10 -2.90 -8.13 8.87
N ARG A 11 -2.34 -9.29 8.55
CA ARG A 11 -1.64 -9.50 7.28
C ARG A 11 -2.59 -9.42 6.09
N ARG A 12 -3.81 -9.91 6.23
CA ARG A 12 -4.84 -9.80 5.18
C ARG A 12 -5.26 -8.35 4.99
N ASP A 13 -5.55 -7.63 6.07
CA ASP A 13 -5.95 -6.23 6.03
C ASP A 13 -4.85 -5.35 5.39
N LEU A 14 -3.58 -5.59 5.73
CA LEU A 14 -2.45 -4.89 5.10
C LEU A 14 -2.35 -5.15 3.59
N LYS A 15 -2.56 -6.39 3.16
CA LYS A 15 -2.57 -6.74 1.74
C LYS A 15 -3.75 -6.13 1.01
N ASP A 16 -4.93 -6.14 1.62
CA ASP A 16 -6.14 -5.56 1.04
C ASP A 16 -5.97 -4.03 0.90
N ILE A 17 -5.36 -3.35 1.88
CA ILE A 17 -5.01 -1.92 1.80
C ILE A 17 -4.00 -1.66 0.69
N ALA A 18 -2.92 -2.46 0.61
CA ALA A 18 -1.91 -2.30 -0.44
C ALA A 18 -2.52 -2.45 -1.85
N PHE A 19 -3.36 -3.46 -2.05
CA PHE A 19 -4.06 -3.68 -3.33
C PHE A 19 -5.01 -2.53 -3.68
N ASN A 20 -5.78 -2.03 -2.71
CA ASN A 20 -6.67 -0.89 -2.93
C ASN A 20 -5.88 0.39 -3.27
N LEU A 21 -4.71 0.58 -2.67
CA LEU A 21 -3.83 1.71 -2.95
C LEU A 21 -3.26 1.63 -4.37
N GLU A 22 -2.82 0.44 -4.78
CA GLU A 22 -2.32 0.17 -6.13
C GLU A 22 -3.39 0.45 -7.19
N GLN A 23 -4.62 -0.01 -6.96
CA GLN A 23 -5.75 0.25 -7.83
C GLN A 23 -6.07 1.75 -7.92
N SER A 24 -6.01 2.45 -6.79
CA SER A 24 -6.21 3.91 -6.74
C SER A 24 -5.13 4.66 -7.51
N CYS A 25 -3.87 4.20 -7.48
CA CYS A 25 -2.78 4.77 -8.30
C CYS A 25 -3.06 4.61 -9.79
N ILE A 26 -3.48 3.43 -10.23
CA ILE A 26 -3.83 3.16 -11.63
C ILE A 26 -4.96 4.09 -12.10
N ASP A 27 -5.98 4.30 -11.27
CA ASP A 27 -7.10 5.17 -11.61
C ASP A 27 -6.70 6.65 -11.64
N LEU A 28 -5.76 7.07 -10.80
CA LEU A 28 -5.14 8.38 -10.87
C LEU A 28 -4.36 8.55 -12.19
N VAL A 29 -3.55 7.59 -12.61
CA VAL A 29 -2.84 7.66 -13.92
C VAL A 29 -3.82 7.87 -15.08
N LYS A 30 -4.92 7.11 -15.11
CA LYS A 30 -5.97 7.27 -16.15
C LYS A 30 -6.65 8.64 -16.11
N LEU A 31 -6.71 9.28 -14.93
CA LEU A 31 -7.18 10.65 -14.77
C LEU A 31 -6.14 11.65 -15.28
N ALA A 32 -4.84 11.41 -15.04
CA ALA A 32 -3.74 12.21 -15.61
C ALA A 32 -3.80 12.27 -17.12
N GLU A 33 -4.06 11.13 -17.77
CA GLU A 33 -4.17 11.04 -19.24
C GLU A 33 -5.27 11.94 -19.82
N LYS A 34 -6.23 12.38 -19.01
CA LYS A 34 -7.33 13.28 -19.40
C LYS A 34 -7.08 14.74 -19.03
N LEU A 35 -6.00 15.03 -18.32
CA LEU A 35 -5.65 16.37 -17.84
C LEU A 35 -4.61 17.03 -18.77
N SER A 36 -4.40 18.34 -18.62
CA SER A 36 -3.40 19.08 -19.40
C SER A 36 -1.97 18.62 -19.04
N ASP A 37 -0.99 18.79 -19.93
CA ASP A 37 0.38 18.23 -19.77
C ASP A 37 1.03 18.58 -18.42
N ALA A 38 0.79 19.79 -17.90
CA ALA A 38 1.32 20.21 -16.60
C ALA A 38 0.71 19.43 -15.43
N ASP A 39 -0.59 19.16 -15.47
CA ASP A 39 -1.33 18.42 -14.45
C ASP A 39 -1.00 16.92 -14.52
N ALA A 40 -0.79 16.38 -15.72
CA ALA A 40 -0.36 15.00 -15.93
C ALA A 40 1.02 14.73 -15.30
N ILE A 41 1.97 15.66 -15.44
CA ILE A 41 3.32 15.56 -14.83
C ILE A 41 3.23 15.60 -13.29
N ALA A 42 2.45 16.53 -12.73
CA ALA A 42 2.27 16.61 -11.28
C ALA A 42 1.63 15.34 -10.71
N LEU A 43 0.64 14.79 -11.41
CA LEU A 43 -0.06 13.58 -10.99
C LEU A 43 0.82 12.33 -11.11
N MET A 44 1.63 12.21 -12.17
CA MET A 44 2.61 11.12 -12.30
C MET A 44 3.63 11.12 -11.14
N GLY A 45 4.07 12.29 -10.69
CA GLY A 45 4.93 12.41 -9.50
C GLY A 45 4.24 11.89 -8.23
N LEU A 46 2.97 12.25 -8.04
CA LEU A 46 2.18 11.82 -6.88
C LEU A 46 1.91 10.31 -6.89
N VAL A 47 1.65 9.74 -8.07
CA VAL A 47 1.53 8.30 -8.27
C VAL A 47 2.83 7.57 -7.94
N GLY A 48 3.99 8.12 -8.35
CA GLY A 48 5.29 7.55 -8.00
C GLY A 48 5.51 7.42 -6.49
N THR A 49 5.20 8.47 -5.74
CA THR A 49 5.28 8.44 -4.27
C THR A 49 4.32 7.41 -3.66
N LEU A 50 3.10 7.28 -4.20
CA LEU A 50 2.15 6.29 -3.70
C LEU A 50 2.61 4.84 -3.94
N TYR A 51 3.27 4.55 -5.07
CA TYR A 51 3.87 3.24 -5.31
C TYR A 51 5.00 2.93 -4.32
N GLU A 52 5.88 3.89 -4.01
CA GLU A 52 6.90 3.71 -2.97
C GLU A 52 6.29 3.41 -1.60
N GLU A 53 5.23 4.13 -1.21
CA GLU A 53 4.55 3.89 0.05
C GLU A 53 3.83 2.52 0.06
N ALA A 54 3.28 2.07 -1.07
CA ALA A 54 2.70 0.74 -1.23
C ALA A 54 3.74 -0.36 -1.00
N ASP A 55 4.92 -0.24 -1.63
CA ASP A 55 6.03 -1.18 -1.47
C ASP A 55 6.51 -1.24 -0.01
N ARG A 56 6.62 -0.09 0.66
CA ARG A 56 6.95 -0.02 2.09
C ARG A 56 5.90 -0.72 2.95
N LEU A 57 4.61 -0.61 2.59
CA LEU A 57 3.52 -1.30 3.27
C LEU A 57 3.62 -2.83 3.12
N VAL A 58 4.01 -3.32 1.93
CA VAL A 58 4.23 -4.74 1.65
C VAL A 58 5.39 -5.28 2.49
N VAL A 59 6.50 -4.55 2.56
CA VAL A 59 7.65 -4.91 3.42
C VAL A 59 7.20 -4.99 4.88
N CYS A 60 6.46 -3.99 5.38
CA CYS A 60 5.93 -3.98 6.74
C CYS A 60 5.02 -5.20 7.02
N ALA A 61 4.17 -5.59 6.05
CA ALA A 61 3.33 -6.77 6.17
C ALA A 61 4.13 -8.09 6.26
N ASP A 62 5.27 -8.18 5.56
CA ASP A 62 6.15 -9.33 5.65
C ASP A 62 6.97 -9.36 6.96
N GLU A 63 7.29 -8.20 7.54
CA GLU A 63 7.91 -8.11 8.86
C GLU A 63 6.95 -8.48 10.00
N VAL A 64 5.67 -8.07 9.90
CA VAL A 64 4.59 -8.56 10.77
C VAL A 64 4.44 -10.08 10.65
N LYS A 65 4.43 -10.62 9.41
CA LYS A 65 4.35 -12.07 9.17
C LYS A 65 5.51 -12.83 9.80
N ALA A 66 6.72 -12.26 9.74
CA ALA A 66 7.92 -12.83 10.37
C ALA A 66 7.89 -12.75 11.91
N GLY A 67 6.86 -12.14 12.50
CA GLY A 67 6.73 -11.93 13.95
C GLY A 67 7.72 -10.90 14.49
N ARG A 68 8.37 -10.12 13.61
CA ARG A 68 9.34 -9.07 13.97
C ARG A 68 8.64 -7.80 14.45
N ILE A 69 7.45 -7.52 13.94
CA ILE A 69 6.58 -6.45 14.41
C ILE A 69 5.47 -7.08 15.27
N LYS A 70 5.46 -6.77 16.56
CA LYS A 70 4.34 -7.09 17.45
C LYS A 70 3.56 -5.81 17.68
N ARG A 71 2.26 -5.80 17.33
CA ARG A 71 1.37 -4.72 17.77
C ARG A 71 1.32 -4.81 19.29
N ALA A 72 1.83 -3.81 20.00
CA ALA A 72 1.50 -3.63 21.40
C ALA A 72 0.00 -3.35 21.44
N ALA A 73 -0.77 -4.27 22.02
CA ALA A 73 -2.17 -4.00 22.33
C ALA A 73 -2.16 -2.95 23.44
N GLU A 74 -2.83 -1.82 23.20
CA GLU A 74 -3.31 -0.94 24.26
C GLU A 74 -4.50 -1.61 24.97
#